data_AF-A0A6F9ZWU0-F1
#
_entry.id   AF-A0A6F9ZWU0-F1
#
_cell.length_a   1.000
_cell.length_b   1.000
_cell.length_c   1.000
_cell.angle_alpha   90.00
_cell.angle_beta   90.00
_cell.angle_gamma   90.00
#
_symmetry.space_group_name_H-M   'P 1'
#
loop_
_entity.id
_entity.type
_entity.pdbx_description
1 polymer ?
#
loop_
_entity_poly.entity_id
_entity_poly.type
_entity_poly.pdbx_seq_one_letter_code
_entity_poly.pdbx_strand_id
1 'polypeptide(L)'
;MKKFDDILSRIGDRMRELDSIREKALSQSREIILNCRKCIQSIHNGDFERARKHLTSAGRRLKTLYKMLDGYPEIKSAGFVENASQEFVEAKCLYNLERKGELPDPDKLGVPYVAFLLGLCDLIGELRRFSLDSMRHGNIDDANRYLEMMEEIYESIMDFEYPSSLKRKQDIARGLIEKTKSELAVASCEKRINDRIEEFRGLLDIVEKNKLEEKKKREKPDLDIDRVW
;
A
#
# COMPACT_ATOMS: atom_id res chain seq x y z
N MET A 1 -38.11 2.89 47.95
CA MET A 1 -37.12 1.80 47.76
C MET A 1 -37.49 0.92 46.56
N LYS A 2 -38.66 0.25 46.50
CA LYS A 2 -39.07 -0.56 45.31
C LYS A 2 -38.93 0.10 43.93
N LYS A 3 -39.25 1.40 43.79
CA LYS A 3 -39.06 2.14 42.52
C LYS A 3 -37.58 2.37 42.16
N PHE A 4 -36.71 2.44 43.16
CA PHE A 4 -35.27 2.59 42.97
C PHE A 4 -34.63 1.25 42.58
N ASP A 5 -35.07 0.15 43.20
CA ASP A 5 -34.61 -1.20 42.85
C ASP A 5 -34.99 -1.59 41.41
N ASP A 6 -36.18 -1.20 40.95
CA ASP A 6 -36.62 -1.40 39.55
C ASP A 6 -35.76 -0.60 38.55
N ILE A 7 -35.42 0.65 38.88
CA ILE A 7 -34.51 1.47 38.08
C ILE A 7 -33.13 0.81 37.99
N LEU A 8 -32.57 0.37 39.12
CA LEU A 8 -31.27 -0.31 39.15
C LEU A 8 -31.28 -1.63 38.36
N SER A 9 -32.36 -2.41 38.44
CA SER A 9 -32.50 -3.63 37.64
C SER A 9 -32.48 -3.33 36.14
N ARG A 10 -33.28 -2.36 35.69
CA ARG A 10 -33.34 -1.94 34.28
C ARG A 10 -32.00 -1.43 33.76
N ILE A 11 -31.26 -0.68 34.58
CA ILE A 11 -29.89 -0.24 34.26
C ILE A 11 -28.97 -1.46 34.12
N GLY A 12 -29.02 -2.40 35.08
CA GLY A 12 -28.22 -3.62 35.05
C GLY A 12 -28.48 -4.48 33.81
N ASP A 13 -29.74 -4.65 33.42
CA ASP A 13 -30.12 -5.36 32.19
C ASP A 13 -29.57 -4.69 30.94
N ARG A 14 -29.71 -3.36 30.83
CA ARG A 14 -29.16 -2.59 29.71
C ARG A 14 -27.64 -2.67 29.64
N MET A 15 -26.95 -2.63 30.78
CA MET A 15 -25.49 -2.74 30.82
C MET A 15 -25.00 -4.12 30.36
N ARG A 16 -25.67 -5.20 30.80
CA ARG A 16 -25.37 -6.57 30.33
C ARG A 16 -25.58 -6.74 28.83
N GLU A 17 -26.66 -6.17 28.31
CA GLU A 17 -26.94 -6.17 26.87
C GLU A 17 -25.82 -5.46 26.09
N LEU A 18 -25.45 -4.24 26.51
CA LEU A 18 -24.39 -3.45 25.88
C LEU A 18 -23.05 -4.17 25.90
N ASP A 19 -22.72 -4.82 27.00
CA ASP A 19 -21.47 -5.55 27.14
C ASP A 19 -21.41 -6.75 26.18
N SER A 20 -22.51 -7.52 26.09
CA SER A 20 -22.61 -8.63 25.13
C SER A 20 -22.47 -8.18 23.67
N ILE A 21 -23.07 -7.04 23.30
CA ILE A 21 -22.94 -6.47 21.95
C ILE A 21 -21.52 -5.97 21.71
N ARG A 22 -20.90 -5.34 22.71
CA ARG A 22 -19.51 -4.85 22.61
C ARG A 22 -18.53 -5.99 22.39
N GLU A 23 -18.64 -7.10 23.12
CA GLU A 23 -17.78 -8.26 22.92
C GLU A 23 -17.89 -8.85 21.51
N LYS A 24 -19.13 -8.99 21.00
CA LYS A 24 -19.38 -9.44 19.63
C LYS A 24 -18.78 -8.48 18.61
N ALA A 25 -18.95 -7.17 18.81
CA ALA A 25 -18.40 -6.15 17.93
C ALA A 25 -16.86 -6.18 17.92
N LEU A 26 -16.23 -6.32 19.08
CA LEU A 26 -14.78 -6.42 19.21
C LEU A 26 -14.23 -7.65 18.49
N SER A 27 -14.89 -8.80 18.64
CA SER A 27 -14.54 -10.03 17.93
C SER A 27 -14.64 -9.85 16.41
N GLN A 28 -15.73 -9.28 15.90
CA GLN A 28 -15.90 -9.02 14.46
C GLN A 28 -14.86 -8.03 13.93
N SER A 29 -14.56 -6.95 14.66
CA SER A 29 -13.52 -6.00 14.29
C SER A 29 -12.14 -6.65 14.16
N ARG A 30 -11.76 -7.54 15.08
CA ARG A 30 -10.49 -8.28 15.01
C ARG A 30 -10.42 -9.18 13.77
N GLU A 31 -11.53 -9.87 13.45
CA GLU A 31 -11.62 -10.70 12.26
C GLU A 31 -11.52 -9.89 10.95
N ILE A 32 -12.14 -8.70 10.92
CA ILE A 32 -12.02 -7.78 9.78
C ILE A 32 -10.56 -7.40 9.56
N ILE A 33 -9.89 -6.90 10.62
CA ILE A 33 -8.47 -6.50 10.57
C ILE A 33 -7.58 -7.66 10.11
N LEU A 34 -7.81 -8.88 10.63
CA LEU A 34 -7.05 -10.06 10.21
C LEU A 34 -7.23 -10.37 8.72
N ASN A 35 -8.46 -10.26 8.19
CA ASN A 35 -8.70 -10.45 6.76
C ASN A 35 -8.08 -9.33 5.91
N CYS A 36 -8.11 -8.06 6.36
CA CYS A 36 -7.44 -6.95 5.67
C CYS A 36 -5.92 -7.18 5.58
N ARG A 37 -5.27 -7.56 6.68
CA ARG A 37 -3.84 -7.90 6.68
C ARG A 37 -3.50 -9.05 5.74
N LYS A 38 -4.30 -10.12 5.74
CA LYS A 38 -4.13 -11.25 4.80
C LYS A 38 -4.33 -10.82 3.35
N CYS A 39 -5.26 -9.90 3.09
CA CYS A 39 -5.48 -9.33 1.77
C CYS A 39 -4.23 -8.59 1.30
N ILE A 40 -3.75 -7.61 2.08
CA ILE A 40 -2.56 -6.80 1.78
C ILE A 40 -1.34 -7.69 1.54
N GLN A 41 -1.11 -8.68 2.43
CA GLN A 41 -0.01 -9.64 2.25
C GLN A 41 -0.14 -10.46 0.94
N SER A 42 -1.36 -10.83 0.56
CA SER A 42 -1.58 -11.56 -0.70
C SER A 42 -1.33 -10.67 -1.91
N ILE A 43 -1.65 -9.37 -1.84
CA ILE A 43 -1.35 -8.38 -2.89
C ILE A 43 0.16 -8.27 -3.09
N HIS A 44 0.94 -8.11 -2.02
CA HIS A 44 2.42 -8.10 -2.09
C HIS A 44 3.01 -9.34 -2.76
N ASN A 45 2.37 -10.50 -2.54
CA ASN A 45 2.81 -11.77 -3.12
C ASN A 45 2.29 -11.98 -4.56
N GLY A 46 1.53 -11.03 -5.13
CA GLY A 46 0.89 -11.15 -6.44
C GLY A 46 -0.30 -12.12 -6.50
N ASP A 47 -0.77 -12.65 -5.36
CA ASP A 47 -1.91 -13.58 -5.29
C ASP A 47 -3.24 -12.80 -5.14
N PHE A 48 -3.68 -12.22 -6.25
CA PHE A 48 -4.90 -11.40 -6.30
C PHE A 48 -6.18 -12.20 -6.05
N GLU A 49 -6.20 -13.50 -6.36
CA GLU A 49 -7.36 -14.35 -6.10
C GLU A 49 -7.55 -14.59 -4.60
N ARG A 50 -6.48 -14.86 -3.86
CA ARG A 50 -6.56 -14.93 -2.38
C ARG A 50 -6.85 -13.56 -1.77
N ALA A 51 -6.22 -12.50 -2.28
CA ALA A 51 -6.50 -11.14 -1.83
C ALA A 51 -8.00 -10.82 -1.94
N ARG A 52 -8.60 -11.10 -3.09
CA ARG A 52 -10.04 -10.89 -3.34
C ARG A 52 -10.93 -11.67 -2.37
N LYS A 53 -10.57 -12.92 -2.05
CA LYS A 53 -11.33 -13.75 -1.08
C LYS A 53 -11.30 -13.13 0.31
N HIS A 54 -10.12 -12.72 0.78
CA HIS A 54 -9.98 -12.05 2.08
C HIS A 54 -10.71 -10.72 2.13
N LEU A 55 -10.58 -9.90 1.09
CA LEU A 55 -11.27 -8.61 0.98
C LEU A 55 -12.79 -8.75 0.98
N THR A 56 -13.31 -9.75 0.26
CA THR A 56 -14.76 -10.03 0.23
C THR A 56 -15.26 -10.48 1.61
N SER A 57 -14.48 -11.32 2.31
CA SER A 57 -14.78 -11.73 3.69
C SER A 57 -14.82 -10.54 4.65
N ALA A 58 -13.81 -9.67 4.59
CA ALA A 58 -13.75 -8.44 5.40
C ALA A 58 -14.95 -7.53 5.15
N GLY A 59 -15.28 -7.26 3.87
CA GLY A 59 -16.40 -6.39 3.51
C GLY A 59 -17.76 -6.94 3.95
N ARG A 60 -17.98 -8.26 3.87
CA ARG A 60 -19.21 -8.90 4.40
C ARG A 60 -19.31 -8.74 5.91
N ARG A 61 -18.22 -8.97 6.63
CA ARG A 61 -18.17 -8.81 8.09
C ARG A 61 -18.39 -7.37 8.52
N LEU A 62 -17.81 -6.41 7.80
CA LEU A 62 -17.98 -4.98 8.07
C LEU A 62 -19.45 -4.56 7.93
N LYS A 63 -20.13 -5.01 6.86
CA LYS A 63 -21.58 -4.77 6.69
C LYS A 63 -22.40 -5.37 7.83
N THR A 64 -22.10 -6.60 8.23
CA THR A 64 -22.77 -7.26 9.36
C THR A 64 -22.51 -6.52 10.68
N LEU A 65 -21.28 -6.06 10.90
CA LEU A 65 -20.90 -5.28 12.08
C LEU A 65 -21.71 -3.98 12.16
N TYR A 66 -21.74 -3.20 11.08
CA TYR A 66 -22.50 -1.95 11.07
C TYR A 66 -24.00 -2.16 11.29
N LYS A 67 -24.60 -3.17 10.63
CA LYS A 67 -26.01 -3.52 10.83
C LYS A 67 -26.32 -3.93 12.27
N MET A 68 -25.42 -4.69 12.91
CA MET A 68 -25.55 -5.08 14.32
C MET A 68 -25.52 -3.86 15.26
N LEU A 69 -24.79 -2.81 14.88
CA LEU A 69 -24.55 -1.63 15.70
C LEU A 69 -25.52 -0.46 15.44
N ASP A 70 -26.50 -0.61 14.55
CA ASP A 70 -27.46 0.47 14.23
C ASP A 70 -28.29 0.92 15.45
N GLY A 71 -28.55 0.02 16.41
CA GLY A 71 -29.21 0.34 17.69
C GLY A 71 -28.27 0.73 18.84
N TYR A 72 -26.96 0.81 18.58
CA TYR A 72 -25.93 1.02 19.62
C TYR A 72 -24.89 2.07 19.18
N PRO A 73 -25.28 3.36 19.05
CA PRO A 73 -24.39 4.43 18.60
C PRO A 73 -23.08 4.53 19.39
N GLU A 74 -23.13 4.30 20.71
CA GLU A 74 -21.99 4.35 21.62
C GLU A 74 -20.93 3.27 21.34
N ILE A 75 -21.33 2.16 20.73
CA ILE A 75 -20.42 1.10 20.28
C ILE A 75 -20.01 1.34 18.81
N LYS A 76 -20.93 1.85 17.98
CA LYS A 76 -20.68 2.18 16.57
C LYS A 76 -19.57 3.23 16.40
N SER A 77 -19.48 4.19 17.32
CA SER A 77 -18.43 5.22 17.34
C SER A 77 -17.17 4.79 18.11
N ALA A 78 -17.07 3.54 18.56
CA ALA A 78 -15.90 3.08 19.30
C ALA A 78 -14.67 2.96 18.40
N GLY A 79 -13.49 3.33 18.91
CA GLY A 79 -12.25 3.35 18.13
C GLY A 79 -11.86 2.00 17.50
N PHE A 80 -12.29 0.86 18.07
CA PHE A 80 -12.04 -0.45 17.46
C PHE A 80 -12.92 -0.75 16.24
N VAL A 81 -14.09 -0.11 16.12
CA VAL A 81 -14.95 -0.17 14.92
C VAL A 81 -14.40 0.74 13.84
N GLU A 82 -13.96 1.95 14.22
CA GLU A 82 -13.28 2.88 13.32
C GLU A 82 -12.00 2.25 12.75
N ASN A 83 -11.15 1.68 13.58
CA ASN A 83 -9.91 1.04 13.14
C ASN A 83 -10.17 -0.13 12.17
N ALA A 84 -11.20 -0.95 12.42
CA ALA A 84 -11.56 -2.03 11.51
C ALA A 84 -12.04 -1.51 10.14
N SER A 85 -12.74 -0.37 10.13
CA SER A 85 -13.22 0.28 8.90
C SER A 85 -12.08 0.92 8.13
N GLN A 86 -11.16 1.58 8.83
CA GLN A 86 -9.93 2.17 8.30
C GLN A 86 -9.06 1.13 7.59
N GLU A 87 -8.79 -0.01 8.24
CA GLU A 87 -8.01 -1.12 7.66
C GLU A 87 -8.71 -1.76 6.47
N PHE A 88 -10.05 -1.79 6.47
CA PHE A 88 -10.80 -2.24 5.29
C PHE A 88 -10.69 -1.26 4.12
N VAL A 89 -10.75 0.05 4.37
CA VAL A 89 -10.56 1.07 3.33
C VAL A 89 -9.17 0.94 2.71
N GLU A 90 -8.12 0.88 3.53
CA GLU A 90 -6.74 0.69 3.06
C GLU A 90 -6.63 -0.53 2.13
N ALA A 91 -7.06 -1.71 2.59
CA ALA A 91 -6.99 -2.94 1.81
C ALA A 91 -7.84 -2.87 0.52
N LYS A 92 -9.01 -2.23 0.57
CA LYS A 92 -9.91 -2.09 -0.58
C LYS A 92 -9.35 -1.15 -1.64
N CYS A 93 -8.85 0.01 -1.22
CA CYS A 93 -8.23 0.99 -2.11
C CYS A 93 -6.96 0.41 -2.74
N LEU A 94 -6.09 -0.21 -1.94
CA LEU A 94 -4.88 -0.87 -2.46
C LEU A 94 -5.20 -1.93 -3.51
N TYR A 95 -6.16 -2.82 -3.22
CA TYR A 95 -6.58 -3.85 -4.17
C TYR A 95 -7.07 -3.24 -5.49
N ASN A 96 -7.85 -2.16 -5.43
CA ASN A 96 -8.36 -1.51 -6.63
C ASN A 96 -7.23 -0.86 -7.44
N LEU A 97 -6.32 -0.13 -6.78
CA LEU A 97 -5.18 0.54 -7.42
C LEU A 97 -4.26 -0.45 -8.14
N GLU A 98 -3.89 -1.55 -7.47
CA GLU A 98 -3.07 -2.61 -8.07
C GLU A 98 -3.75 -3.32 -9.24
N ARG A 99 -5.09 -3.29 -9.27
CA ARG A 99 -5.90 -3.81 -10.39
C ARG A 99 -6.23 -2.74 -11.43
N LYS A 100 -5.62 -1.55 -11.35
CA LYS A 100 -5.87 -0.39 -12.23
C LYS A 100 -7.35 0.00 -12.28
N GLY A 101 -8.04 -0.16 -11.16
CA GLY A 101 -9.42 0.28 -10.96
C GLY A 101 -9.51 1.60 -10.21
N GLU A 102 -10.70 2.18 -10.18
CA GLU A 102 -10.98 3.43 -9.48
C GLU A 102 -11.00 3.25 -7.95
N LEU A 103 -10.73 4.34 -7.23
CA LEU A 103 -10.95 4.38 -5.79
C LEU A 103 -12.45 4.18 -5.49
N PRO A 104 -12.78 3.38 -4.47
CA PRO A 104 -14.16 3.11 -4.13
C PRO A 104 -14.85 4.36 -3.55
N ASP A 105 -16.13 4.48 -3.85
CA ASP A 105 -17.02 5.47 -3.22
C ASP A 105 -17.31 5.07 -1.75
N PRO A 106 -17.03 5.94 -0.76
CA PRO A 106 -17.25 5.65 0.66
C PRO A 106 -18.72 5.32 0.99
N ASP A 107 -19.68 5.96 0.32
CA ASP A 107 -21.11 5.72 0.55
C ASP A 107 -21.51 4.32 0.08
N LYS A 108 -20.95 3.88 -1.05
CA LYS A 108 -21.16 2.50 -1.56
C LYS A 108 -20.49 1.45 -0.69
N LEU A 109 -19.38 1.80 -0.02
CA LEU A 109 -18.74 0.92 0.95
C LEU A 109 -19.52 0.84 2.26
N GLY A 110 -20.28 1.88 2.62
CA GLY A 110 -20.99 1.98 3.89
C GLY A 110 -20.05 2.24 5.07
N VAL A 111 -18.97 2.99 4.84
CA VAL A 111 -17.98 3.35 5.86
C VAL A 111 -18.08 4.84 6.22
N PRO A 112 -17.83 5.23 7.47
CA PRO A 112 -17.76 6.63 7.85
C PRO A 112 -16.65 7.37 7.10
N TYR A 113 -16.89 8.62 6.71
CA TYR A 113 -15.91 9.43 5.96
C TYR A 113 -14.59 9.61 6.69
N VAL A 114 -14.63 9.79 8.01
CA VAL A 114 -13.40 9.88 8.82
C VAL A 114 -12.57 8.60 8.72
N ALA A 115 -13.19 7.42 8.84
CA ALA A 115 -12.50 6.15 8.70
C ALA A 115 -11.94 5.97 7.27
N PHE A 116 -12.65 6.48 6.25
CA PHE A 116 -12.18 6.46 4.88
C PHE A 116 -10.92 7.31 4.69
N LEU A 117 -10.94 8.56 5.14
CA LEU A 117 -9.78 9.47 5.06
C LEU A 117 -8.57 8.91 5.83
N LEU A 118 -8.80 8.36 7.03
CA LEU A 118 -7.75 7.71 7.81
C LEU A 118 -7.16 6.47 7.11
N GLY A 119 -7.98 5.73 6.36
CA GLY A 119 -7.54 4.58 5.57
C GLY A 119 -6.73 4.99 4.33
N LEU A 120 -7.04 6.13 3.72
CA LEU A 120 -6.21 6.72 2.66
C LEU A 120 -4.84 7.14 3.19
N CYS A 121 -4.76 7.69 4.40
CA CYS A 121 -3.47 7.98 5.02
C CYS A 121 -2.62 6.73 5.25
N ASP A 122 -3.22 5.61 5.67
CA ASP A 122 -2.48 4.36 5.86
C ASP A 122 -2.04 3.75 4.53
N LEU A 123 -2.89 3.86 3.51
CA LEU A 123 -2.56 3.46 2.15
C LEU A 123 -1.28 4.12 1.64
N ILE A 124 -1.03 5.40 1.94
CA ILE A 124 0.25 6.08 1.59
C ILE A 124 1.45 5.32 2.19
N GLY A 125 1.32 4.83 3.42
CA GLY A 125 2.33 4.00 4.06
C GLY A 125 2.55 2.66 3.34
N GLU A 126 1.48 2.03 2.86
CA GLU A 126 1.57 0.77 2.14
C GLU A 126 2.14 0.95 0.72
N LEU A 127 1.76 2.02 0.01
CA LEU A 127 2.35 2.40 -1.28
C LEU A 127 3.86 2.70 -1.15
N ARG A 128 4.29 3.31 -0.03
CA ARG A 128 5.72 3.45 0.27
C ARG A 128 6.43 2.10 0.31
N ARG A 129 5.82 1.05 0.88
CA ARG A 129 6.43 -0.28 0.93
C ARG A 129 6.60 -0.85 -0.48
N PHE A 130 5.59 -0.71 -1.35
CA PHE A 130 5.71 -1.07 -2.76
C PHE A 130 6.80 -0.28 -3.49
N SER A 131 6.92 1.02 -3.23
CA SER A 131 7.98 1.86 -3.80
C SER A 131 9.37 1.36 -3.39
N LEU A 132 9.58 1.13 -2.09
CA LEU A 132 10.85 0.62 -1.55
C LEU A 132 11.19 -0.77 -2.08
N ASP A 133 10.22 -1.68 -2.14
CA ASP A 133 10.44 -3.00 -2.72
C ASP A 133 10.76 -2.92 -4.22
N SER A 134 10.15 -2.00 -4.96
CA SER A 134 10.48 -1.78 -6.38
C SER A 134 11.92 -1.26 -6.54
N MET A 135 12.35 -0.31 -5.71
CA MET A 135 13.74 0.16 -5.68
C MET A 135 14.72 -0.98 -5.37
N ARG A 136 14.39 -1.84 -4.40
CA ARG A 136 15.20 -3.00 -4.01
C ARG A 136 15.43 -3.98 -5.15
N HIS A 137 14.50 -4.09 -6.10
CA HIS A 137 14.63 -4.93 -7.30
C HIS A 137 15.19 -4.17 -8.51
N GLY A 138 15.59 -2.90 -8.37
CA GLY A 138 16.11 -2.06 -9.47
C GLY A 138 15.04 -1.47 -10.38
N ASN A 139 13.76 -1.65 -10.06
CA ASN A 139 12.61 -1.16 -10.82
C ASN A 139 12.28 0.29 -10.42
N ILE A 140 13.13 1.23 -10.86
CA ILE A 140 12.98 2.65 -10.54
C ILE A 140 11.68 3.25 -11.08
N ASP A 141 11.23 2.81 -12.26
CA ASP A 141 10.00 3.36 -12.88
C ASP A 141 8.75 2.99 -12.07
N ASP A 142 8.65 1.74 -11.61
CA ASP A 142 7.56 1.32 -10.71
C ASP A 142 7.66 2.03 -9.35
N ALA A 143 8.88 2.19 -8.82
CA ALA A 143 9.08 2.92 -7.57
C ALA A 143 8.59 4.37 -7.65
N ASN A 144 8.86 5.04 -8.79
CA ASN A 144 8.39 6.39 -9.08
C ASN A 144 6.86 6.43 -9.23
N ARG A 145 6.26 5.48 -9.94
CA ARG A 145 4.78 5.38 -10.05
C ARG A 145 4.12 5.31 -8.67
N TYR A 146 4.65 4.50 -7.76
CA TYR A 146 4.11 4.41 -6.41
C TYR A 146 4.26 5.71 -5.61
N LEU A 147 5.37 6.44 -5.80
CA LEU A 147 5.57 7.75 -5.19
C LEU A 147 4.56 8.78 -5.72
N GLU A 148 4.33 8.83 -7.03
CA GLU A 148 3.34 9.73 -7.64
C GLU A 148 1.93 9.47 -7.07
N MET A 149 1.56 8.19 -6.91
CA MET A 149 0.29 7.82 -6.28
C MET A 149 0.20 8.26 -4.81
N MET A 150 1.31 8.20 -4.07
CA MET A 150 1.35 8.71 -2.68
C MET A 150 1.10 10.22 -2.65
N GLU A 151 1.70 10.97 -3.57
CA GLU A 151 1.54 12.42 -3.68
C GLU A 151 0.12 12.80 -4.07
N GLU A 152 -0.45 12.15 -5.08
CA GLU A 152 -1.81 12.42 -5.55
C GLU A 152 -2.86 12.19 -4.45
N ILE A 153 -2.72 11.10 -3.69
CA ILE A 153 -3.60 10.84 -2.53
C ILE A 153 -3.38 11.91 -1.45
N TYR A 154 -2.13 12.27 -1.17
CA TYR A 154 -1.80 13.27 -0.15
C TYR A 154 -2.38 14.65 -0.47
N GLU A 155 -2.20 15.12 -1.70
CA GLU A 155 -2.77 16.38 -2.21
C GLU A 155 -4.30 16.37 -2.12
N SER A 156 -4.93 15.23 -2.42
CA SER A 156 -6.38 15.09 -2.33
C SER A 156 -6.91 15.15 -0.89
N ILE A 157 -6.11 14.74 0.11
CA ILE A 157 -6.56 14.68 1.51
C ILE A 157 -6.06 15.86 2.36
N MET A 158 -5.09 16.66 1.91
CA MET A 158 -4.47 17.69 2.76
C MET A 158 -5.40 18.86 3.10
N ASP A 159 -6.44 19.09 2.29
CA ASP A 159 -7.42 20.16 2.49
C ASP A 159 -8.40 19.87 3.65
N PHE A 160 -8.45 18.64 4.15
CA PHE A 160 -9.32 18.27 5.25
C PHE A 160 -8.68 18.62 6.61
N GLU A 161 -9.23 19.62 7.30
CA GLU A 161 -8.67 20.13 8.57
C GLU A 161 -9.12 19.36 9.83
N TYR A 162 -10.15 18.53 9.73
CA TYR A 162 -10.78 17.84 10.86
C TYR A 162 -11.11 16.38 10.53
N PRO A 163 -11.08 15.46 11.51
CA PRO A 163 -10.74 15.64 12.94
C PRO A 163 -9.22 15.66 13.22
N SER A 164 -8.80 15.96 14.45
CA SER A 164 -7.37 16.08 14.83
C SER A 164 -6.53 14.82 14.59
N SER A 165 -7.16 13.64 14.64
CA SER A 165 -6.53 12.35 14.27
C SER A 165 -6.08 12.34 12.80
N LEU A 166 -6.82 13.02 11.92
CA LEU A 166 -6.49 13.15 10.51
C LEU A 166 -5.24 14.00 10.30
N LYS A 167 -5.14 15.17 10.97
CA LYS A 167 -3.94 16.03 10.91
C LYS A 167 -2.66 15.28 11.25
N ARG A 168 -2.68 14.53 12.36
CA ARG A 168 -1.53 13.72 12.77
C ARG A 168 -1.13 12.72 11.69
N LYS A 169 -2.10 12.07 11.02
CA LYS A 169 -1.81 11.12 9.95
C LYS A 169 -1.34 11.79 8.66
N GLN A 170 -1.89 12.95 8.29
CA GLN A 170 -1.42 13.75 7.16
C GLN A 170 0.05 14.18 7.36
N ASP A 171 0.43 14.60 8.56
CA ASP A 171 1.82 14.98 8.87
C ASP A 171 2.78 13.77 8.75
N ILE A 172 2.33 12.60 9.21
CA ILE A 172 3.08 11.34 9.02
C ILE A 172 3.22 11.04 7.53
N ALA A 173 2.12 11.10 6.76
CA ALA A 173 2.11 10.84 5.33
C ALA A 173 3.07 11.77 4.56
N ARG A 174 3.06 13.07 4.88
CA ARG A 174 4.01 14.05 4.33
C ARG A 174 5.46 13.63 4.60
N GLY A 175 5.76 13.25 5.84
CA GLY A 175 7.09 12.76 6.21
C GLY A 175 7.50 11.47 5.49
N LEU A 176 6.56 10.59 5.17
CA LEU A 176 6.82 9.38 4.38
C LEU A 176 7.13 9.73 2.93
N ILE A 177 6.38 10.64 2.31
CA ILE A 177 6.60 11.10 0.93
C ILE A 177 7.98 11.71 0.77
N GLU A 178 8.37 12.65 1.64
CA GLU A 178 9.66 13.33 1.56
C GLU A 178 10.85 12.36 1.73
N LYS A 179 10.70 11.36 2.59
CA LYS A 179 11.70 10.28 2.72
C LYS A 179 11.77 9.43 1.45
N THR A 180 10.63 9.03 0.89
CA THR A 180 10.58 8.23 -0.34
C THR A 180 11.23 8.96 -1.50
N LYS A 181 10.98 10.27 -1.66
CA LYS A 181 11.63 11.12 -2.67
C LYS A 181 13.15 11.05 -2.57
N SER A 182 13.65 11.23 -1.36
CA SER A 182 15.10 11.23 -1.09
C SER A 182 15.73 9.88 -1.42
N GLU A 183 15.10 8.79 -1.00
CA GLU A 183 15.56 7.42 -1.27
C GLU A 183 15.49 7.07 -2.77
N LEU A 184 14.42 7.46 -3.47
CA LEU A 184 14.27 7.26 -4.90
C LEU A 184 15.32 8.04 -5.70
N ALA A 185 15.64 9.27 -5.29
CA ALA A 185 16.68 10.06 -5.94
C ALA A 185 18.06 9.39 -5.86
N VAL A 186 18.38 8.79 -4.69
CA VAL A 186 19.62 8.02 -4.49
C VAL A 186 19.62 6.78 -5.39
N ALA A 187 18.57 5.96 -5.33
CA ALA A 187 18.46 4.74 -6.14
C ALA A 187 18.52 5.02 -7.65
N SER A 188 17.90 6.12 -8.09
CA SER A 188 17.95 6.59 -9.48
C SER A 188 19.35 7.03 -9.90
N CYS A 189 20.09 7.67 -8.99
CA CYS A 189 21.48 8.04 -9.24
C CYS A 189 22.36 6.80 -9.39
N GLU A 190 22.24 5.84 -8.47
CA GLU A 190 22.96 4.56 -8.51
C GLU A 190 22.70 3.82 -9.82
N LYS A 191 21.44 3.74 -10.27
CA LYS A 191 21.08 3.13 -11.55
C LYS A 191 21.79 3.81 -12.73
N ARG A 192 21.73 5.15 -12.81
CA ARG A 192 22.42 5.89 -13.88
C ARG A 192 23.93 5.67 -13.89
N ILE A 193 24.55 5.57 -12.71
CA ILE A 193 25.99 5.28 -12.61
C ILE A 193 26.28 3.89 -13.14
N ASN A 194 25.50 2.88 -12.75
CA ASN A 194 25.65 1.51 -13.24
C ASN A 194 25.46 1.42 -14.76
N ASP A 195 24.44 2.09 -15.31
CA ASP A 195 24.17 2.12 -16.75
C ASP A 195 25.37 2.70 -17.53
N ARG A 196 25.98 3.78 -17.02
CA ARG A 196 27.18 4.40 -17.62
C ARG A 196 28.42 3.51 -17.52
N ILE A 197 28.59 2.77 -16.41
CA ILE A 197 29.70 1.83 -16.24
C ILE A 197 29.57 0.68 -17.25
N GLU A 198 28.37 0.13 -17.44
CA GLU A 198 28.13 -0.92 -18.42
C GLU A 198 28.31 -0.43 -19.87
N GLU A 199 27.87 0.79 -20.20
CA GLU A 199 28.16 1.43 -21.48
C GLU A 199 29.68 1.54 -21.72
N PHE A 200 30.43 2.00 -20.71
CA PHE A 200 31.88 2.12 -20.80
C PHE A 200 32.60 0.77 -20.97
N ARG A 201 32.14 -0.28 -20.25
CA ARG A 201 32.64 -1.65 -20.43
C ARG A 201 32.41 -2.16 -21.86
N GLY A 202 31.22 -1.95 -22.40
CA GLY A 202 30.90 -2.33 -23.78
C GLY A 202 31.81 -1.64 -24.81
N LEU A 203 32.15 -0.37 -24.60
CA LEU A 203 33.11 0.34 -25.46
C LEU A 203 34.52 -0.26 -25.37
N LEU A 204 34.99 -0.63 -24.18
CA LEU A 204 36.29 -1.28 -24.01
C LEU A 204 36.35 -2.64 -24.72
N ASP A 205 35.31 -3.45 -24.61
CA ASP A 205 35.22 -4.76 -25.29
C ASP A 205 35.30 -4.62 -26.82
N ILE A 206 34.67 -3.58 -27.38
CA ILE A 206 34.76 -3.27 -28.82
C ILE A 206 36.18 -2.89 -29.22
N VAL A 207 36.85 -2.05 -28.41
CA VAL A 207 38.23 -1.62 -28.68
C VAL A 207 39.20 -2.80 -28.61
N GLU A 208 39.05 -3.71 -27.64
CA GLU A 208 39.86 -4.92 -27.54
C GLU A 208 39.66 -5.87 -28.74
N LYS A 209 38.41 -6.09 -29.15
CA LYS A 209 38.10 -6.88 -30.35
C LYS A 209 38.72 -6.29 -31.62
N ASN A 210 38.61 -4.98 -31.82
CA ASN A 210 39.18 -4.31 -32.97
C ASN A 210 40.71 -4.43 -33.00
N LYS A 211 41.39 -4.31 -31.86
CA LYS A 211 42.84 -4.53 -31.76
C LYS A 211 43.24 -5.97 -32.10
N LEU A 212 42.46 -6.97 -31.68
CA LEU A 212 42.70 -8.38 -32.00
C LEU A 212 42.49 -8.67 -33.49
N GLU A 213 41.48 -8.06 -34.12
CA GLU A 213 41.23 -8.18 -35.57
C GLU A 213 42.32 -7.50 -36.41
N GLU A 214 42.79 -6.32 -36.00
CA GLU A 214 43.94 -5.65 -36.64
C GLU A 214 45.21 -6.51 -36.54
N LYS A 215 45.43 -7.15 -35.39
CA LYS A 215 46.57 -8.06 -35.21
C LYS A 215 46.48 -9.30 -36.11
N LYS A 216 45.29 -9.91 -36.23
CA LYS A 216 45.04 -11.04 -37.15
C LYS A 216 45.18 -10.65 -38.63
N LYS A 217 44.80 -9.44 -39.03
CA LYS A 217 45.02 -8.93 -40.39
C LYS A 217 46.51 -8.71 -40.69
N ARG A 218 47.29 -8.28 -39.70
CA ARG A 218 48.75 -8.16 -39.85
C ARG A 218 49.46 -9.52 -39.90
N GLU A 219 48.91 -10.55 -39.27
CA GLU A 219 49.47 -11.92 -39.25
C GLU A 219 49.04 -12.81 -40.43
N LYS A 220 48.08 -12.39 -41.27
CA LYS A 220 47.82 -12.98 -42.59
C LYS A 220 48.36 -12.04 -43.68
N PRO A 221 49.64 -12.16 -44.09
CA PRO A 221 50.09 -11.50 -45.29
C PRO A 221 49.38 -12.15 -46.49
N ASP A 222 48.93 -11.33 -47.45
CA ASP A 222 48.75 -11.75 -48.84
C ASP A 222 50.12 -12.23 -49.36
N LEU A 223 50.46 -13.48 -49.05
CA LEU A 223 51.50 -14.20 -49.75
C LEU A 223 50.88 -14.69 -51.05
N ASP A 224 50.85 -13.79 -52.03
CA ASP A 224 50.74 -14.14 -53.44
C ASP A 224 52.09 -14.79 -53.84
N ILE A 225 52.22 -16.09 -53.54
CA ILE A 225 53.44 -16.89 -53.77
C ILE A 225 53.69 -17.12 -55.27
N ASP A 226 52.76 -16.75 -56.16
CA ASP A 226 52.88 -16.98 -57.60
C ASP A 226 53.45 -15.79 -58.40
N ARG A 227 54.03 -14.78 -57.73
CA ARG A 227 54.49 -13.55 -58.39
C ARG A 227 56.00 -13.35 -58.51
N VAL A 228 56.82 -14.39 -58.34
CA VAL A 228 58.26 -14.30 -58.63
C VAL A 228 58.69 -15.48 -59.50
N TRP A 229 59.05 -15.11 -60.73
CA TRP A 229 59.72 -15.92 -61.75
C TRP A 229 61.05 -16.48 -61.27
#